data_AF-A0A8J4V4P4-F1
#
_entry.id   AF-A0A8J4V4P4-F1
#
_cell.length_a   1.000
_cell.length_b   1.000
_cell.length_c   1.000
_cell.angle_alpha   90.00
_cell.angle_beta   90.00
_cell.angle_gamma   90.00
#
_symmetry.space_group_name_H-M   'P 1'
#
loop_
_entity.id
_entity.type
_entity.pdbx_description
1 polymer ?
#
loop_
_entity_poly.entity_id
_entity_poly.type
_entity_poly.pdbx_seq_one_letter_code
_entity_poly.pdbx_strand_id
1 'polypeptide(L)'
;MINKTLVLTYLYLLIYILLSSGVILYNKWVLSPKYFNFPLPITLTMIHMGFSGAVAFLLVRVFKVVTPVKMSFEIYATCVIPISAFFASSLWFGNTAYLHISVAFIQMLKALMPVATFVMAVVCGTDKPRLRASLQKLSVLF
;
A
#
# COMPACT_ATOMS: atom_id res chain seq x y z
N MET A 1 12.20 32.02 2.90
CA MET A 1 12.75 31.21 1.78
C MET A 1 12.08 29.86 1.79
N ILE A 2 11.20 29.60 0.82
CA ILE A 2 10.59 28.27 0.66
C ILE A 2 11.67 27.28 0.23
N ASN A 3 11.91 26.27 1.04
CA ASN A 3 12.94 25.26 0.80
C ASN A 3 12.54 24.40 -0.42
N LYS A 4 13.42 24.25 -1.42
CA LYS A 4 13.14 23.45 -2.62
C LYS A 4 12.72 22.01 -2.27
N THR A 5 13.27 21.44 -1.19
CA THR A 5 12.89 20.13 -0.67
C THR A 5 11.41 20.07 -0.24
N LEU A 6 10.91 21.11 0.44
CA LEU A 6 9.51 21.19 0.86
C LEU A 6 8.57 21.22 -0.35
N VAL A 7 8.90 22.01 -1.38
CA VAL A 7 8.12 22.06 -2.62
C VAL A 7 8.10 20.71 -3.32
N LEU A 8 9.25 20.03 -3.41
CA LEU A 8 9.32 18.68 -3.97
C LEU A 8 8.48 17.68 -3.17
N THR A 9 8.53 17.72 -1.83
CA THR A 9 7.70 16.85 -0.98
C THR A 9 6.21 17.08 -1.22
N TYR A 10 5.75 18.34 -1.25
CA TYR A 10 4.34 18.65 -1.54
C TYR A 10 3.93 18.20 -2.95
N LEU A 11 4.80 18.36 -3.94
CA LEU A 11 4.55 17.90 -5.31
C LEU A 11 4.41 16.38 -5.38
N TYR A 12 5.30 15.63 -4.71
CA TYR A 12 5.20 14.16 -4.63
C TYR A 12 3.89 13.72 -3.94
N LEU A 13 3.48 14.39 -2.87
CA LEU A 13 2.21 14.11 -2.19
C LEU A 13 1.01 14.38 -3.08
N LEU A 14 1.01 15.50 -3.81
CA LEU A 14 -0.08 15.86 -4.72
C LEU A 14 -0.20 14.85 -5.87
N ILE A 15 0.92 14.49 -6.50
CA ILE A 15 0.98 13.45 -7.54
C ILE A 15 0.45 12.12 -6.99
N TYR A 16 0.86 11.74 -5.79
CA TYR A 16 0.39 10.52 -5.12
C TYR A 16 -1.13 10.52 -4.92
N ILE A 17 -1.71 11.61 -4.41
CA ILE A 17 -3.16 11.73 -4.17
C ILE A 17 -3.94 11.66 -5.48
N LEU A 18 -3.50 12.37 -6.53
CA LEU A 18 -4.15 12.36 -7.84
C LEU A 18 -4.09 10.97 -8.51
N LEU A 19 -2.93 10.32 -8.51
CA LEU A 19 -2.79 8.97 -9.05
C LEU A 19 -3.61 7.95 -8.23
N SER A 20 -3.56 8.01 -6.90
CA SER A 20 -4.31 7.09 -6.04
C SER A 20 -5.81 7.24 -6.24
N SER A 21 -6.33 8.46 -6.29
CA SER A 21 -7.76 8.72 -6.52
C SER A 21 -8.19 8.27 -7.93
N GLY A 22 -7.35 8.51 -8.94
CA GLY A 22 -7.57 8.03 -10.30
C GLY A 22 -7.69 6.50 -10.39
N VAL A 23 -6.77 5.75 -9.74
CA VAL A 23 -6.81 4.28 -9.71
C VAL A 23 -8.07 3.77 -9.00
N ILE A 24 -8.53 4.43 -7.93
CA ILE A 24 -9.77 4.05 -7.23
C ILE A 24 -10.99 4.23 -8.13
N LEU A 25 -11.08 5.37 -8.82
CA LEU A 25 -12.18 5.64 -9.75
C LEU A 25 -12.15 4.71 -10.96
N TYR A 26 -10.96 4.41 -11.48
CA TYR A 26 -10.77 3.45 -12.57
C TYR A 26 -11.23 2.05 -12.17
N ASN A 27 -10.83 1.57 -10.99
CA ASN A 27 -11.29 0.27 -10.47
C ASN A 27 -12.82 0.24 -10.34
N LYS A 28 -13.44 1.30 -9.83
CA LYS A 28 -14.91 1.42 -9.75
C LYS A 28 -15.58 1.39 -11.12
N TRP A 29 -14.97 2.02 -12.13
CA TRP A 29 -15.49 2.05 -13.49
C TRP A 29 -15.42 0.68 -14.17
N VAL A 30 -14.29 -0.04 -14.03
CA VAL A 30 -14.10 -1.40 -14.57
C VAL A 30 -15.06 -2.41 -13.94
N LEU A 31 -15.30 -2.31 -12.62
CA LEU A 31 -16.21 -3.21 -11.90
C LEU A 31 -17.70 -2.89 -12.08
N SER A 32 -18.03 -1.74 -12.67
CA SER A 32 -19.43 -1.35 -12.82
C SER A 32 -20.15 -2.25 -13.84
N PRO A 33 -21.29 -2.88 -13.48
CA PRO A 33 -22.02 -3.79 -14.35
C PRO A 33 -22.55 -3.13 -15.64
N LYS A 34 -22.52 -1.79 -15.69
CA LYS A 34 -23.02 -0.98 -16.80
C LYS A 34 -22.03 -0.82 -17.97
N TYR A 35 -20.75 -1.18 -17.77
CA TYR A 35 -19.70 -0.91 -18.77
C TYR A 35 -18.89 -2.15 -19.19
N PHE A 36 -18.25 -2.87 -18.26
CA PHE A 36 -17.28 -3.93 -18.62
C PHE A 36 -17.55 -5.32 -18.04
N ASN A 37 -18.57 -5.50 -17.18
CA ASN A 37 -19.01 -6.80 -16.62
C ASN A 37 -17.85 -7.74 -16.25
N PHE A 38 -16.80 -7.23 -15.59
CA PHE A 38 -15.67 -8.03 -15.13
C PHE A 38 -15.74 -8.18 -13.60
N PRO A 39 -16.43 -9.21 -13.06
CA PRO A 39 -16.77 -9.31 -11.64
C PRO A 39 -15.60 -9.77 -10.74
N LEU A 40 -14.35 -9.66 -11.19
CA LEU A 40 -13.17 -10.25 -10.53
C LEU A 40 -12.14 -9.19 -10.08
N PRO A 41 -12.37 -8.49 -8.95
CA PRO A 41 -11.41 -7.51 -8.39
C PRO A 41 -10.03 -8.13 -8.07
N ILE A 42 -10.00 -9.42 -7.75
CA ILE A 42 -8.78 -10.16 -7.43
C ILE A 42 -7.87 -10.24 -8.67
N THR A 43 -8.43 -10.59 -9.82
CA THR A 43 -7.68 -10.66 -11.10
C THR A 43 -7.11 -9.30 -11.48
N LEU A 44 -7.88 -8.22 -11.27
CA LEU A 44 -7.40 -6.87 -11.52
C LEU A 44 -6.17 -6.55 -10.64
N THR A 45 -6.25 -6.83 -9.34
CA THR A 45 -5.15 -6.60 -8.40
C THR A 45 -3.90 -7.43 -8.76
N MET A 46 -4.08 -8.68 -9.19
CA MET A 46 -2.98 -9.53 -9.64
C MET A 46 -2.29 -8.96 -10.89
N ILE A 47 -3.05 -8.45 -11.86
CA ILE A 47 -2.49 -7.81 -13.06
C ILE A 47 -1.71 -6.54 -12.68
N HIS A 48 -2.23 -5.71 -11.78
CA HIS A 48 -1.53 -4.51 -11.31
C HIS A 48 -0.18 -4.83 -10.64
N MET A 49 -0.14 -5.85 -9.78
CA MET A 49 1.09 -6.27 -9.09
C MET A 49 2.07 -6.98 -10.03
N GLY A 50 1.56 -7.76 -10.99
CA GLY A 50 2.38 -8.38 -12.04
C GLY A 50 3.01 -7.33 -12.96
N PHE A 51 2.23 -6.33 -13.38
CA PHE A 51 2.71 -5.22 -14.20
C PHE A 51 3.76 -4.38 -13.47
N SER A 52 3.50 -4.00 -12.21
CA SER A 52 4.48 -3.23 -11.44
C SER A 52 5.78 -4.01 -11.22
N GLY A 53 5.70 -5.32 -10.97
CA GLY A 53 6.86 -6.21 -10.89
C GLY A 53 7.64 -6.31 -12.20
N ALA A 54 6.95 -6.47 -13.33
CA ALA A 54 7.58 -6.54 -14.65
C ALA A 54 8.27 -5.24 -15.03
N VAL A 55 7.60 -4.10 -14.81
CA VAL A 55 8.17 -2.76 -15.05
C VAL A 55 9.39 -2.54 -14.14
N ALA A 56 9.30 -2.86 -12.85
CA ALA A 56 10.43 -2.76 -11.93
C ALA A 56 11.62 -3.64 -12.38
N PHE A 57 11.35 -4.88 -12.83
CA PHE A 57 12.37 -5.76 -13.36
C PHE A 57 13.05 -5.19 -14.60
N LEU A 58 12.28 -4.68 -15.56
CA LEU A 58 12.80 -4.04 -16.77
C LEU A 58 13.65 -2.81 -16.43
N LEU A 59 13.16 -1.92 -15.56
CA LEU A 59 13.90 -0.70 -15.18
C LEU A 59 15.24 -1.01 -14.53
N VAL A 60 15.29 -2.03 -13.65
CA VAL A 60 16.51 -2.39 -12.91
C VAL A 60 17.47 -3.22 -13.74
N ARG A 61 16.98 -4.21 -14.50
CA ARG A 61 17.83 -5.19 -15.19
C ARG A 61 18.19 -4.78 -16.61
N VAL A 62 17.25 -4.17 -17.34
CA VAL A 62 17.45 -3.77 -18.75
C VAL A 62 17.93 -2.33 -18.83
N PHE A 63 17.18 -1.38 -18.27
CA PHE A 63 17.49 0.04 -18.41
C PHE A 63 18.54 0.55 -17.41
N LYS A 64 18.85 -0.21 -16.35
CA LYS A 64 19.81 0.14 -15.28
C LYS A 64 19.63 1.58 -14.74
N VAL A 65 18.40 2.07 -14.71
CA VAL A 65 18.05 3.41 -14.22
C VAL A 65 18.36 3.55 -12.72
N VAL A 66 18.34 2.43 -12.00
CA VAL A 66 18.60 2.36 -10.56
C VAL A 66 19.78 1.43 -10.31
N THR A 67 20.65 1.82 -9.37
CA THR A 67 21.78 0.97 -8.96
C THR A 67 21.26 -0.33 -8.34
N PRO A 68 21.70 -1.50 -8.84
CA PRO A 68 21.26 -2.77 -8.27
C PRO A 68 21.77 -2.88 -6.84
N VAL A 69 20.84 -3.00 -5.88
CA VAL A 69 21.15 -3.22 -4.47
C VAL A 69 21.72 -4.63 -4.35
N LYS A 70 22.98 -4.75 -3.89
CA LYS A 70 23.59 -6.04 -3.57
C LYS A 70 22.95 -6.56 -2.28
N MET A 71 21.85 -7.28 -2.38
CA MET A 71 21.29 -8.05 -1.26
C MET A 71 21.90 -9.45 -1.23
N SER A 72 22.33 -9.90 -0.06
CA SER A 72 22.71 -11.30 0.15
C SER A 72 21.47 -12.20 0.08
N PHE A 73 21.65 -13.44 -0.36
CA PHE A 73 20.56 -14.42 -0.44
C PHE A 73 19.90 -14.66 0.92
N GLU A 74 20.69 -14.59 1.99
CA GLU A 74 20.21 -14.74 3.37
C GLU A 74 19.18 -13.64 3.71
N ILE A 75 19.54 -12.35 3.58
CA ILE A 75 18.63 -11.23 3.86
C ILE A 75 17.37 -11.29 2.97
N TYR A 76 17.54 -11.71 1.71
CA TYR A 76 16.40 -11.89 0.82
C TYR A 76 15.42 -12.94 1.38
N ALA A 77 15.92 -14.08 1.85
CA ALA A 77 15.09 -15.15 2.39
C ALA A 77 14.47 -14.82 3.75
N THR A 78 15.23 -14.23 4.69
CA THR A 78 14.72 -13.94 6.04
C THR A 78 13.91 -12.65 6.15
N CYS A 79 14.09 -11.69 5.24
CA CYS A 79 13.35 -10.41 5.31
C CYS A 79 12.37 -10.26 4.15
N VAL A 80 12.81 -10.39 2.89
CA VAL A 80 11.99 -10.03 1.73
C VAL A 80 10.85 -11.04 1.52
N ILE A 81 11.13 -12.34 1.61
CA ILE A 81 10.12 -13.39 1.45
C ILE A 81 8.97 -13.26 2.48
N PRO A 82 9.22 -13.20 3.81
CA PRO A 82 8.12 -13.10 4.76
C PRO A 82 7.32 -11.80 4.60
N ILE A 83 7.98 -10.67 4.35
CA ILE A 83 7.27 -9.39 4.10
C ILE A 83 6.35 -9.50 2.89
N SER A 84 6.85 -10.06 1.78
CA SER A 84 6.05 -10.25 0.56
C SER A 84 4.93 -11.27 0.74
N ALA A 85 5.13 -12.33 1.54
CA ALA A 85 4.08 -13.29 1.88
C ALA A 85 2.95 -12.63 2.67
N PHE A 86 3.26 -11.89 3.74
CA PHE A 86 2.25 -11.15 4.50
C PHE A 86 1.55 -10.08 3.66
N PHE A 87 2.27 -9.39 2.78
CA PHE A 87 1.67 -8.44 1.85
C PHE A 87 0.70 -9.12 0.87
N ALA A 88 1.10 -10.25 0.28
CA ALA A 88 0.24 -11.03 -0.61
C ALA A 88 -1.01 -11.56 0.11
N SER A 89 -0.86 -12.08 1.33
CA SER A 89 -1.99 -12.49 2.17
C SER A 89 -2.92 -11.31 2.47
N SER A 90 -2.37 -10.14 2.81
CA SER A 90 -3.17 -8.93 3.03
C SER A 90 -3.95 -8.51 1.79
N LEU A 91 -3.37 -8.61 0.59
CA LEU A 91 -4.07 -8.32 -0.66
C LEU A 91 -5.18 -9.34 -0.94
N TRP A 92 -4.90 -10.62 -0.70
CA TRP A 92 -5.89 -11.69 -0.89
C TRP A 92 -7.09 -11.49 0.03
N PHE A 93 -6.86 -11.42 1.35
CA PHE A 93 -7.93 -11.21 2.33
C PHE A 93 -8.64 -9.87 2.14
N GLY A 94 -7.91 -8.80 1.81
CA GLY A 94 -8.49 -7.50 1.52
C GLY A 94 -9.46 -7.55 0.33
N ASN A 95 -9.06 -8.16 -0.77
CA ASN A 95 -9.89 -8.28 -1.97
C ASN A 95 -11.09 -9.23 -1.79
N THR A 96 -10.95 -10.30 -1.00
CA THR A 96 -12.10 -11.14 -0.62
C THR A 96 -13.07 -10.38 0.28
N ALA A 97 -12.57 -9.60 1.25
CA ALA A 97 -13.41 -8.81 2.15
C ALA A 97 -14.21 -7.72 1.39
N TYR A 98 -13.65 -7.14 0.32
CA TYR A 98 -14.36 -6.18 -0.55
C TYR A 98 -15.67 -6.71 -1.15
N LEU A 99 -15.80 -8.03 -1.32
CA LEU A 99 -17.02 -8.65 -1.85
C LEU A 99 -18.12 -8.84 -0.78
N HIS A 100 -17.73 -8.87 0.50
CA HIS A 100 -18.64 -9.18 1.60
C HIS A 100 -19.02 -7.97 2.46
N ILE A 101 -18.27 -6.86 2.33
CA ILE A 101 -18.32 -5.74 3.27
C ILE A 101 -18.58 -4.42 2.52
N SER A 102 -19.35 -3.51 3.14
CA SER A 102 -19.63 -2.19 2.55
C SER A 102 -18.39 -1.29 2.48
N VAL A 103 -18.35 -0.41 1.48
CA VAL A 103 -17.24 0.55 1.27
C VAL A 103 -16.99 1.43 2.51
N ALA A 104 -18.06 1.84 3.22
CA ALA A 104 -17.97 2.64 4.44
C ALA A 104 -17.25 1.90 5.57
N PHE A 105 -17.56 0.61 5.77
CA PHE A 105 -16.89 -0.20 6.80
C PHE A 105 -15.42 -0.44 6.46
N ILE A 106 -15.09 -0.61 5.18
CA ILE A 106 -13.70 -0.74 4.72
C ILE A 106 -12.91 0.54 5.02
N GLN A 107 -13.51 1.71 4.84
CA GLN A 107 -12.87 2.98 5.17
C GLN A 107 -12.62 3.11 6.69
N MET A 108 -13.54 2.64 7.53
CA MET A 108 -13.33 2.56 8.99
C MET A 108 -12.16 1.62 9.35
N LEU A 109 -12.07 0.45 8.71
CA LEU A 109 -10.94 -0.47 8.90
C LEU A 109 -9.61 0.14 8.48
N LYS A 110 -9.58 0.90 7.38
CA LYS A 110 -8.35 1.60 6.93
C LYS A 110 -7.93 2.70 7.89
N ALA A 111 -8.89 3.40 8.52
CA ALA A 111 -8.59 4.40 9.54
C ALA A 111 -7.95 3.77 10.80
N LEU A 112 -8.23 2.50 11.10
CA LEU A 112 -7.63 1.75 12.23
C LEU A 112 -6.21 1.23 11.98
N MET A 113 -5.71 1.25 10.74
CA MET A 113 -4.36 0.77 10.38
C MET A 113 -3.21 1.42 11.19
N PRO A 114 -3.20 2.75 11.44
CA PRO A 114 -2.16 3.40 12.25
C PRO A 114 -2.17 2.94 13.71
N VAL A 115 -3.34 2.59 14.25
CA VAL A 115 -3.48 2.09 15.62
C VAL A 115 -2.96 0.65 15.70
N ALA A 116 -3.37 -0.22 14.78
CA ALA A 116 -2.90 -1.60 14.73
C ALA A 116 -1.37 -1.70 14.55
N THR A 117 -0.79 -0.89 13.65
CA THR A 117 0.67 -0.83 13.46
C THR A 117 1.40 -0.33 14.69
N PHE A 118 0.82 0.61 15.44
CA PHE A 118 1.40 1.06 16.71
C PHE A 118 1.38 -0.03 17.78
N VAL A 119 0.27 -0.75 17.94
CA VAL A 119 0.19 -1.87 18.89
C VAL A 119 1.24 -2.93 18.56
N MET A 120 1.40 -3.30 17.29
CA MET A 120 2.43 -4.24 16.87
C MET A 120 3.85 -3.73 17.13
N ALA A 121 4.12 -2.43 16.91
CA ALA A 121 5.43 -1.83 17.21
C ALA A 121 5.78 -1.88 18.71
N VAL A 122 4.77 -1.72 19.58
CA VAL A 122 4.92 -1.83 21.04
C VAL A 122 5.13 -3.29 21.46
N VAL A 123 4.36 -4.23 20.91
CA VAL A 123 4.51 -5.68 21.20
C VAL A 123 5.87 -6.20 20.76
N CYS A 124 6.36 -5.78 19.60
CA CYS A 124 7.70 -6.11 19.11
C CYS A 124 8.83 -5.37 19.85
N GLY A 125 8.52 -4.57 20.87
CA GLY A 125 9.51 -3.89 21.71
C GLY A 125 10.31 -2.78 21.00
N THR A 126 9.88 -2.35 19.81
CA THR A 126 10.59 -1.34 19.00
C THR A 126 10.30 0.09 19.47
N ASP A 127 9.14 0.32 20.09
CA ASP A 127 8.73 1.63 20.61
C ASP A 127 8.28 1.57 22.09
N LYS A 128 8.71 2.55 22.90
CA LYS A 128 8.18 2.74 24.25
C LYS A 128 6.74 3.28 24.15
N PRO A 129 5.78 2.84 24.98
CA PRO A 129 4.40 3.30 24.94
C PRO A 129 4.30 4.77 25.37
N ARG A 130 4.56 5.70 24.45
CA ARG A 130 4.33 7.13 24.66
C ARG A 130 2.87 7.41 24.35
N LEU A 131 2.06 7.56 25.40
CA LEU A 131 0.61 7.84 25.34
C LEU A 131 0.23 8.96 24.36
N ARG A 132 1.12 9.95 24.18
CA ARG A 132 0.96 11.09 23.25
C ARG A 132 0.95 10.68 21.77
N ALA A 133 1.76 9.70 21.39
CA ALA A 133 1.80 9.20 20.01
C ALA A 133 0.55 8.35 19.69
N SER A 134 0.06 7.59 20.66
CA SER A 134 -1.19 6.84 20.56
C SER A 134 -2.40 7.76 20.39
N LEU A 135 -2.47 8.83 21.18
CA LEU A 135 -3.53 9.84 21.12
C LEU A 135 -3.53 10.61 19.79
N GLN A 136 -2.36 10.95 19.25
CA GLN A 136 -2.29 11.62 17.94
C GLN A 136 -2.73 10.70 16.80
N LYS A 137 -2.41 9.39 16.86
CA LYS A 137 -2.90 8.41 15.89
C LYS A 137 -4.41 8.17 16.00
N LEU A 138 -4.97 8.24 17.21
CA LEU A 138 -6.41 8.12 17.47
C LEU A 138 -7.18 9.39 17.06
N SER A 139 -6.57 10.57 17.16
CA SER A 139 -7.18 11.84 16.74
C SER A 139 -7.30 11.98 15.22
N VAL A 140 -6.54 11.21 14.43
CA VAL A 140 -6.67 11.13 12.97
C VAL A 140 -7.83 10.22 12.54
N LEU A 141 -8.42 9.49 13.50
CA LEU A 141 -9.48 8.51 13.28
C LEU A 141 -10.90 9.13 13.29
N PHE A 142 -11.01 10.40 13.66
CA PHE A 142 -12.23 11.22 13.70
C PHE A 142 -12.06 12.44 12.81
#